data_AF-A0A1H2MS85-F1
#
_entry.id   AF-A0A1H2MS85-F1
#
_cell.length_a   1.000
_cell.length_b   1.000
_cell.length_c   1.000
_cell.angle_alpha   90.00
_cell.angle_beta   90.00
_cell.angle_gamma   90.00
#
_symmetry.space_group_name_H-M   'P 1'
#
loop_
_entity.id
_entity.type
_entity.pdbx_description
1 polymer ?
#
loop_
_entity_poly.entity_id
_entity_poly.type
_entity_poly.pdbx_seq_one_letter_code
_entity_poly.pdbx_strand_id
1 'polypeptide(L)'
;MPDVSRPSCGHTSTPAFTPASPSSVVEGSPDPSVVRWFRLDPAWLGELSTDALYGGYLRATTGAPVSRARFVADLAHLGVEEVLDDDTRVLVRA
;
A
#
# COMPACT_ATOMS: atom_id res chain seq x y z
N MET A 1 25.20 -41.79 -36.44
CA MET A 1 24.69 -40.53 -37.02
C MET A 1 23.24 -40.38 -36.59
N PRO A 2 22.78 -39.15 -36.26
CA PRO A 2 22.27 -38.81 -34.93
C PRO A 2 20.78 -39.10 -34.70
N ASP A 3 20.48 -39.54 -33.48
CA ASP A 3 19.17 -39.50 -32.84
C ASP A 3 18.76 -38.03 -32.64
N VAL A 4 17.83 -37.54 -33.47
CA VAL A 4 17.24 -36.22 -33.31
C VAL A 4 16.16 -36.33 -32.24
N SER A 5 16.62 -36.30 -30.99
CA SER A 5 15.78 -35.97 -29.84
C SER A 5 15.22 -34.55 -30.03
N ARG A 6 13.98 -34.47 -30.51
CA ARG A 6 13.19 -33.23 -30.55
C ARG A 6 12.78 -32.88 -29.13
N PRO A 7 13.17 -31.73 -28.54
CA PRO A 7 12.54 -31.26 -27.34
C PRO A 7 11.16 -30.74 -27.72
N SER A 8 10.12 -31.43 -27.24
CA SER A 8 8.78 -30.85 -27.08
C SER A 8 8.86 -29.69 -26.11
N CYS A 9 9.17 -28.49 -26.60
CA CYS A 9 8.79 -27.26 -25.92
C CYS A 9 7.31 -26.99 -26.25
N GLY A 10 6.43 -27.62 -25.48
CA GLY A 10 5.05 -27.18 -25.36
C GLY A 10 5.06 -25.76 -24.81
N HIS A 11 4.81 -24.78 -25.68
CA HIS A 11 4.50 -23.42 -25.25
C HIS A 11 3.17 -23.48 -24.48
N THR A 12 3.26 -23.48 -23.15
CA THR A 12 2.16 -23.10 -22.26
C THR A 12 1.84 -21.64 -22.49
N SER A 13 0.95 -21.37 -23.46
CA SER A 13 0.23 -20.10 -23.54
C SER A 13 -1.07 -20.24 -22.75
N THR A 14 -0.96 -20.13 -21.43
CA THR A 14 -2.11 -19.82 -20.58
C THR A 14 -2.12 -18.30 -20.38
N PRO A 15 -3.16 -17.57 -20.81
CA PRO A 15 -3.30 -16.17 -20.48
C PRO A 15 -3.77 -16.06 -19.03
N ALA A 16 -2.85 -16.08 -18.09
CA ALA A 16 -3.13 -15.56 -16.76
C ALA A 16 -3.02 -14.04 -16.86
N PHE A 17 -4.11 -13.40 -17.27
CA PHE A 17 -4.35 -12.00 -16.99
C PHE A 17 -4.46 -11.91 -15.46
N THR A 18 -3.31 -11.78 -14.81
CA THR A 18 -3.22 -11.45 -13.39
C THR A 18 -4.06 -10.19 -13.21
N PRO A 19 -5.07 -10.17 -12.32
CA PRO A 19 -5.70 -8.90 -11.98
C PRO A 19 -4.56 -8.00 -11.52
N ALA A 20 -4.50 -6.78 -12.05
CA ALA A 20 -3.56 -5.78 -11.59
C ALA A 20 -3.74 -5.66 -10.08
N SER A 21 -2.87 -6.30 -9.31
CA SER A 21 -2.66 -5.99 -7.90
C SER A 21 -2.08 -4.58 -7.93
N PRO A 22 -2.82 -3.53 -7.54
CA PRO A 22 -2.19 -2.24 -7.45
C PRO A 22 -1.22 -2.32 -6.29
N SER A 23 0.02 -1.95 -6.60
CA SER A 23 1.07 -1.60 -5.65
C SER A 23 1.78 -2.81 -5.05
N SER A 24 3.00 -3.03 -5.56
CA SER A 24 4.14 -3.41 -4.74
C SER A 24 3.97 -2.84 -3.33
N VAL A 25 3.67 -3.71 -2.38
CA VAL A 25 3.99 -3.48 -0.99
C VAL A 25 5.48 -3.17 -1.01
N VAL A 26 5.84 -1.90 -0.82
CA VAL A 26 7.23 -1.52 -0.60
C VAL A 26 7.65 -2.30 0.64
N GLU A 27 8.42 -3.36 0.45
CA GLU A 27 9.24 -4.00 1.49
C GLU A 27 10.27 -2.98 1.95
N GLY A 28 9.81 -2.05 2.78
CA GLY A 28 10.61 -0.97 3.29
C GLY A 28 9.89 -0.45 4.51
N SER A 29 10.57 -0.54 5.66
CA SER A 29 10.10 -0.06 6.95
C SER A 29 9.35 1.27 6.82
N PRO A 30 8.26 1.46 7.59
CA PRO A 30 7.43 2.65 7.49
C PRO A 30 8.27 3.91 7.72
N ASP A 31 7.97 5.00 7.00
CA ASP A 31 8.71 6.24 7.15
C ASP A 31 8.62 6.75 8.60
N PRO A 32 9.75 7.12 9.24
CA PRO A 32 9.76 7.53 10.63
C PRO A 32 8.87 8.75 10.91
N SER A 33 8.61 9.60 9.91
CA SER A 33 7.72 10.75 10.06
C SER A 33 6.27 10.30 10.20
N VAL A 34 5.85 9.29 9.42
CA VAL A 34 4.51 8.68 9.52
C VAL A 34 4.36 7.97 10.85
N VAL A 35 5.35 7.17 11.26
CA VAL A 35 5.35 6.49 12.57
C VAL A 35 5.26 7.49 13.72
N ARG A 36 6.03 8.59 13.65
CA ARG A 36 6.00 9.62 14.69
C ARG A 36 4.64 10.30 14.76
N TRP A 37 4.08 10.69 13.61
CA TRP A 37 2.75 11.28 13.56
C TRP A 37 1.68 10.31 14.09
N PHE A 38 1.69 9.07 13.64
CA PHE A 38 0.75 8.03 14.05
C PHE A 38 0.73 7.81 15.58
N ARG A 39 1.89 7.94 16.23
CA ARG A 39 2.00 7.82 17.70
C ARG A 39 1.57 9.09 18.46
N LEU A 40 1.65 10.26 17.84
CA LEU A 40 1.39 11.55 18.50
C LEU A 40 -0.04 12.03 18.29
N ASP A 41 -0.64 11.74 17.15
CA ASP A 41 -1.92 12.26 16.74
C ASP A 41 -2.96 11.13 16.76
N PRO A 42 -3.96 11.16 17.67
CA PRO A 42 -5.00 10.14 17.72
C PRO A 42 -6.12 10.37 16.72
N ALA A 43 -6.02 11.33 15.78
CA ALA A 43 -7.11 11.58 14.83
C ALA A 43 -7.43 10.35 13.98
N TRP A 44 -6.48 9.44 13.77
CA TRP A 44 -6.71 8.15 13.10
C TRP A 44 -7.66 7.21 13.86
N LEU A 45 -7.97 7.46 15.14
CA LEU A 45 -9.01 6.75 15.89
C LEU A 45 -10.41 7.30 15.62
N GLY A 46 -10.51 8.48 15.00
CA GLY A 46 -11.78 9.08 14.62
C GLY A 46 -12.31 8.53 13.30
N GLU A 47 -13.59 8.76 13.05
CA GLU A 47 -14.25 8.49 11.77
C GLU A 47 -13.84 9.58 10.76
N LEU A 48 -12.57 9.55 10.34
CA LEU A 48 -12.00 10.47 9.39
C LEU A 48 -11.60 9.72 8.12
N SER A 49 -11.92 10.31 6.97
CA SER A 49 -11.45 9.81 5.70
C SER A 49 -9.93 9.86 5.63
N THR A 50 -9.32 8.94 4.88
CA THR A 50 -7.87 8.89 4.67
C THR A 50 -7.30 10.21 4.15
N ASP A 51 -8.07 10.94 3.34
CA ASP A 51 -7.68 12.26 2.83
C ASP A 51 -7.58 13.31 3.95
N ALA A 52 -8.55 13.34 4.86
CA ALA A 52 -8.53 14.23 6.02
C ALA A 52 -7.36 13.93 6.95
N LEU A 53 -7.06 12.64 7.17
CA LEU A 53 -5.92 12.19 7.96
C LEU A 53 -4.59 12.54 7.31
N TYR A 54 -4.48 12.34 6.00
CA TYR A 54 -3.30 12.76 5.25
C TYR A 54 -3.11 14.29 5.30
N GLY A 55 -4.18 15.07 5.19
CA GLY A 55 -4.14 16.52 5.39
C GLY A 55 -3.67 16.92 6.80
N GLY A 56 -4.09 16.18 7.83
CA GLY A 56 -3.60 16.33 9.21
C GLY A 56 -2.11 16.03 9.32
N TYR A 57 -1.66 14.92 8.72
CA TYR A 57 -0.24 14.55 8.63
C TYR A 57 0.59 15.63 7.94
N LEU A 58 0.12 16.20 6.82
CA LEU A 58 0.82 17.28 6.12
C LEU A 58 0.97 18.54 6.98
N ARG A 59 -0.02 18.87 7.80
CA ARG A 59 0.04 20.04 8.71
C ARG A 59 0.93 19.79 9.93
N ALA A 60 0.93 18.57 10.45
CA ALA A 60 1.73 18.19 11.61
C ALA A 60 3.21 17.92 11.24
N THR A 61 3.48 17.60 9.99
CA THR A 61 4.84 17.30 9.50
C THR A 61 5.58 18.59 9.15
N THR A 62 6.67 18.83 9.85
CA THR A 62 7.55 20.00 9.62
C THR A 62 8.66 19.72 8.60
N GLY A 63 8.81 18.47 8.14
CA GLY A 63 9.81 18.03 7.17
C GLY A 63 9.22 17.82 5.77
N ALA A 64 9.95 17.11 4.90
CA ALA A 64 9.41 16.67 3.62
C ALA A 64 8.38 15.56 3.87
N PRO A 65 7.08 15.79 3.59
CA PRO A 65 6.07 14.77 3.78
C PRO A 65 6.21 13.68 2.73
N VAL A 66 5.86 12.45 3.10
CA VAL A 66 5.74 11.35 2.14
C VAL A 66 4.48 11.54 1.28
N SER A 67 4.43 10.89 0.12
CA SER A 67 3.23 10.90 -0.73
C SER A 67 2.06 10.17 -0.07
N ARG A 68 0.81 10.49 -0.45
CA ARG A 68 -0.40 9.82 0.05
C ARG A 68 -0.32 8.29 -0.08
N ALA A 69 0.18 7.79 -1.20
CA ALA A 69 0.33 6.35 -1.42
C ALA A 69 1.33 5.73 -0.43
N ARG A 70 2.46 6.41 -0.16
CA ARG A 70 3.44 5.95 0.83
C ARG A 70 2.90 6.04 2.25
N PHE A 71 2.17 7.10 2.57
CA PHE A 71 1.48 7.26 3.85
C PHE A 71 0.52 6.10 4.13
N VAL A 72 -0.35 5.74 3.17
CA VAL A 72 -1.28 4.60 3.32
C VAL A 72 -0.51 3.29 3.43
N ALA A 73 0.54 3.09 2.63
CA ALA A 73 1.36 1.88 2.72
C ALA A 73 2.07 1.75 4.08
N ASP A 74 2.54 2.87 4.63
CA ASP A 74 3.23 2.90 5.93
C ASP A 74 2.24 2.66 7.08
N LEU A 75 1.01 3.19 6.98
CA LEU A 75 -0.06 2.87 7.90
C LEU A 75 -0.47 1.40 7.84
N ALA A 76 -0.53 0.81 6.64
CA ALA A 76 -0.81 -0.62 6.49
C ALA A 76 0.26 -1.48 7.17
N HIS A 77 1.53 -1.08 7.09
CA HIS A 77 2.62 -1.70 7.85
C HIS A 77 2.47 -1.56 9.37
N LEU A 78 1.76 -0.53 9.85
CA LEU A 78 1.45 -0.31 11.26
C LEU A 78 0.13 -0.99 11.69
N GLY A 79 -0.50 -1.77 10.80
CA GLY A 79 -1.77 -2.45 11.06
C GLY A 79 -3.01 -1.57 10.83
N VAL A 80 -2.89 -0.50 10.04
CA VAL A 80 -3.99 0.40 9.67
C VAL A 80 -4.18 0.38 8.16
N GLU A 81 -5.24 -0.25 7.70
CA GLU A 81 -5.53 -0.43 6.28
C GLU A 81 -6.52 0.61 5.76
N GLU A 82 -6.36 1.03 4.51
CA GLU A 82 -7.36 1.85 3.81
C GLU A 82 -8.47 0.94 3.28
N VAL A 83 -9.70 1.14 3.74
CA VAL A 83 -10.89 0.46 3.26
C VAL A 83 -11.80 1.48 2.57
N LEU A 84 -12.48 1.03 1.52
CA LEU A 84 -13.51 1.82 0.84
C LEU A 84 -14.86 1.53 1.51
N ASP A 85 -15.41 2.52 2.21
CA ASP A 85 -16.71 2.49 2.88
C ASP A 85 -17.61 3.57 2.26
N ASP A 86 -18.74 3.18 1.67
CA ASP A 86 -19.70 4.09 1.01
C ASP A 86 -19.05 5.18 0.12
N ASP A 87 -18.23 4.74 -0.84
CA ASP A 87 -17.41 5.60 -1.74
C ASP A 87 -16.32 6.44 -1.04
N THR A 88 -16.20 6.33 0.28
CA THR A 88 -15.24 7.07 1.11
C THR A 88 -14.08 6.17 1.51
N ARG A 89 -12.85 6.61 1.25
CA ARG A 89 -11.66 5.91 1.75
C ARG A 89 -11.46 6.24 3.22
N VAL A 90 -11.55 5.25 4.08
CA VAL A 90 -11.38 5.36 5.53
C VAL A 90 -10.22 4.47 6.00
N LEU A 91 -9.55 4.85 7.08
CA LEU A 91 -8.47 4.08 7.67
C LEU A 91 -9.03 3.26 8.84
N VAL A 92 -8.88 1.94 8.79
CA VAL A 92 -9.34 1.03 9.84
C VAL A 92 -8.17 0.24 10.40
N ARG A 93 -8.18 0.00 11.71
CA ARG A 93 -7.19 -0.90 12.32
C ARG A 93 -7.61 -2.35 12.05
N ALA A 94 -6.69 -3.15 11.52
CA ALA A 94 -6.84 -4.60 11.40
C ALA A 94 -6.77 -5.32 12.78
#